data_AF-A0A373VMW1-F1
#
_entry.id   AF-A0A373VMW1-F1
#
_cell.length_a   1.000
_cell.length_b   1.000
_cell.length_c   1.000
_cell.angle_alpha   90.00
_cell.angle_beta   90.00
_cell.angle_gamma   90.00
#
_symmetry.space_group_name_H-M   'P 1'
#
loop_
_entity.id
_entity.type
_entity.pdbx_description
1 polymer ?
#
loop_
_entity_poly.entity_id
_entity_poly.type
_entity_poly.pdbx_seq_one_letter_code
_entity_poly.pdbx_strand_id
1 'polypeptide(L)'
;MPPKKKKHKKRAYRKSRYYRRRQQLTERLLIGCGAVLILLLLIILVRGCSARKNGTVKTNASAKSQDETSASDADLTPTPTMAPVSLTVSVVGDCTLGTDENFDYDTSLNAYYENYGADYFFSNVKSIFSADDLTIANFEGTLTDSDEREDKEYAFKAPAEYTSILTAGSVEAVNTANNHSHDYGDQSYTDTIQALDNAGILNFGYDKTVVTEVKGIKIGLVGIYELKDHLGREEQLKQNIAKVKADGAQITIVIFHWGNEKEEVPDSNQTTLAHLAIDEGADLVCGHHPHVLQGIEEYKGKNIVYSLGNFCFGGNQYPSDMDTMIFQQTFTVDQDGVKANNITNIIPCSISSDSDYNNYQPTPAEGDEATRILSKIQERTAMITGDATSSSDSSDSSEEDNEDSSEDSYDDSSYDEGSDSYDDSYYDDSYDDSYDDSYSDYDEDDSYDYSYDEEE
;
A
#
# COMPACT_ATOMS: atom_id res chain seq x y z
N MET A 1 36.27 28.31 -45.06
CA MET A 1 36.18 27.02 -44.32
C MET A 1 37.44 26.19 -44.55
N PRO A 2 38.05 25.66 -43.48
CA PRO A 2 38.66 24.33 -43.53
C PRO A 2 38.11 23.40 -42.41
N PRO A 3 38.06 22.07 -42.58
CA PRO A 3 37.40 21.18 -41.63
C PRO A 3 38.37 20.67 -40.54
N LYS A 4 38.01 20.83 -39.26
CA LYS A 4 38.67 20.14 -38.13
C LYS A 4 37.99 18.78 -37.85
N LYS A 5 38.23 17.77 -38.69
CA LYS A 5 37.98 16.36 -38.33
C LYS A 5 39.25 15.73 -37.76
N LYS A 6 39.47 15.75 -36.44
CA LYS A 6 40.48 14.87 -35.77
C LYS A 6 40.32 14.65 -34.25
N LYS A 7 39.16 14.93 -33.62
CA LYS A 7 38.95 14.66 -32.18
C LYS A 7 38.20 13.36 -31.83
N HIS A 8 37.33 12.83 -32.70
CA HIS A 8 36.49 11.66 -32.34
C HIS A 8 37.23 10.31 -32.26
N LYS A 9 38.30 10.07 -33.04
CA LYS A 9 38.99 8.75 -33.04
C LYS A 9 39.79 8.46 -31.75
N LYS A 10 40.23 9.47 -31.00
CA LYS A 10 40.99 9.25 -29.74
C LYS A 10 40.10 8.80 -28.59
N ARG A 11 38.81 9.15 -28.58
CA ARG A 11 37.85 8.82 -27.51
C ARG A 11 37.41 7.35 -27.57
N ALA A 12 37.18 6.82 -28.78
CA ALA A 12 36.84 5.41 -29.01
C ALA A 12 37.97 4.45 -28.62
N TYR A 13 39.24 4.83 -28.87
CA TYR A 13 40.40 3.99 -28.54
C TYR A 13 40.67 3.90 -27.02
N ARG A 14 40.32 4.95 -26.25
CA ARG A 14 40.44 4.95 -24.78
C ARG A 14 39.38 4.06 -24.10
N LYS A 15 38.14 4.07 -24.59
CA LYS A 15 37.07 3.17 -24.08
C LYS A 15 37.47 1.69 -24.22
N SER A 16 38.07 1.28 -25.33
CA SER A 16 38.49 -0.11 -25.58
C SER A 16 39.55 -0.68 -24.60
N ARG A 17 40.42 0.16 -24.03
CA ARG A 17 41.44 -0.29 -23.05
C ARG A 17 40.87 -0.42 -21.64
N TYR A 18 39.86 0.36 -21.29
CA TYR A 18 39.19 0.30 -20.00
C TYR A 18 38.41 -1.01 -19.85
N TYR A 19 37.55 -1.33 -20.83
CA TYR A 19 36.77 -2.58 -20.81
C TYR A 19 37.65 -3.83 -20.80
N ARG A 20 38.75 -3.85 -21.57
CA ARG A 20 39.71 -4.98 -21.54
C ARG A 20 40.40 -5.15 -20.18
N ARG A 21 40.66 -4.06 -19.45
CA ARG A 21 41.30 -4.12 -18.13
C ARG A 21 40.30 -4.56 -17.05
N ARG A 22 39.05 -4.11 -17.13
CA ARG A 22 37.96 -4.55 -16.24
C ARG A 22 37.68 -6.04 -16.43
N GLN A 23 37.58 -6.51 -17.68
CA GLN A 23 37.38 -7.93 -18.00
C GLN A 23 38.51 -8.84 -17.50
N GLN A 24 39.77 -8.39 -17.61
CA GLN A 24 40.92 -9.13 -17.07
C GLN A 24 40.94 -9.15 -15.53
N LEU A 25 40.39 -8.14 -14.86
CA LEU A 25 40.27 -8.11 -13.41
C LEU A 25 39.16 -9.04 -12.93
N THR A 26 37.98 -9.04 -13.58
CA THR A 26 36.90 -9.99 -13.26
C THR A 26 37.30 -11.43 -13.54
N GLU A 27 38.01 -11.73 -14.63
CA GLU A 27 38.54 -13.09 -14.88
C GLU A 27 39.53 -13.53 -13.78
N ARG A 28 40.42 -12.64 -13.33
CA ARG A 28 41.36 -12.95 -12.24
C ARG A 28 40.66 -13.15 -10.89
N LEU A 29 39.61 -12.38 -10.62
CA LEU A 29 38.78 -12.51 -9.41
C LEU A 29 38.02 -13.84 -9.42
N LEU A 30 37.41 -14.21 -10.55
CA LEU A 30 36.71 -15.48 -10.71
C LEU A 30 37.65 -16.69 -10.59
N ILE A 31 38.86 -16.61 -11.17
CA ILE A 31 39.89 -17.66 -11.00
C ILE A 31 40.35 -17.74 -9.54
N GLY A 32 40.49 -16.60 -8.84
CA GLY A 32 40.83 -16.54 -7.43
C GLY A 32 39.77 -17.19 -6.54
N CYS A 33 38.50 -16.81 -6.69
CA CYS A 33 37.38 -17.39 -5.95
C CYS A 33 37.22 -18.89 -6.24
N GLY A 34 37.39 -19.31 -7.49
CA GLY A 34 37.38 -20.73 -7.87
C GLY A 34 38.51 -21.52 -7.20
N ALA A 35 39.72 -20.96 -7.12
CA ALA A 35 40.84 -21.61 -6.43
C ALA A 35 40.60 -21.77 -4.91
N VAL A 36 39.96 -20.79 -4.27
CA VAL A 36 39.58 -20.84 -2.85
C VAL A 36 38.51 -21.91 -2.60
N LEU A 37 37.49 -21.99 -3.46
CA LEU A 37 36.45 -23.04 -3.38
C LEU A 37 37.02 -24.44 -3.55
N ILE A 38 37.95 -24.64 -4.49
CA ILE A 38 38.63 -25.92 -4.69
C ILE A 38 39.48 -26.26 -3.46
N LEU A 39 40.17 -25.28 -2.86
CA LEU A 39 40.96 -25.49 -1.64
C LEU A 39 40.07 -25.90 -0.46
N LEU A 40 38.91 -25.26 -0.29
CA LEU A 40 37.93 -25.59 0.75
C LEU A 40 37.35 -26.99 0.56
N LEU A 41 37.02 -27.39 -0.68
CA LEU A 41 36.55 -28.74 -1.00
C LEU A 41 37.62 -29.81 -0.74
N LEU A 42 38.89 -29.52 -1.04
CA LEU A 42 40.01 -30.40 -0.72
C LEU A 42 40.21 -30.56 0.81
N ILE A 43 40.01 -29.51 1.59
CA ILE A 43 40.07 -29.57 3.07
C ILE A 43 38.94 -30.46 3.63
N ILE A 44 37.73 -30.38 3.07
CA ILE A 44 36.59 -31.22 3.46
C ILE A 44 36.85 -32.70 3.12
N LEU A 45 37.41 -32.98 1.94
CA LEU A 45 37.78 -34.33 1.50
C LEU A 45 38.87 -34.96 2.39
N VAL A 46 39.84 -34.18 2.85
CA VAL A 46 40.88 -34.65 3.77
C VAL A 46 40.33 -34.96 5.17
N ARG A 47 39.27 -34.26 5.63
CA ARG A 47 38.60 -34.55 6.90
C ARG A 47 37.64 -35.75 6.84
N GLY A 48 37.13 -36.11 5.65
CA GLY A 48 36.24 -37.26 5.44
C GLY A 48 36.90 -38.65 5.54
N CYS A 49 38.24 -38.75 5.60
CA CYS A 49 38.94 -40.04 5.58
C CYS A 49 39.31 -40.62 6.95
N SER A 50 38.87 -40.03 8.07
CA SER A 50 39.19 -40.56 9.42
C SER A 50 37.94 -40.86 10.26
N ALA A 51 37.12 -41.81 9.81
CA ALA A 51 36.17 -42.50 10.69
C ALA A 51 35.71 -43.83 10.08
N ARG A 52 36.54 -44.88 10.14
CA ARG A 52 36.06 -46.26 9.97
C ARG A 52 36.92 -47.30 10.69
N LYS A 53 36.37 -47.86 11.76
CA LYS A 53 36.63 -49.18 12.40
C LYS A 53 35.51 -49.35 13.44
N ASN A 54 34.97 -50.52 13.77
CA ASN A 54 34.81 -51.84 13.17
C ASN A 54 33.80 -52.53 14.11
N GLY A 55 32.88 -53.36 13.61
CA GLY A 55 31.95 -54.09 14.49
C GLY A 55 30.94 -55.00 13.78
N THR A 56 31.45 -56.04 13.11
CA THR A 56 30.78 -57.33 12.80
C THR A 56 30.19 -57.97 14.08
N VAL A 57 29.20 -58.87 14.14
CA VAL A 57 28.31 -59.66 13.26
C VAL A 57 27.33 -60.36 14.23
N LYS A 58 26.07 -60.62 13.85
CA LYS A 58 25.45 -61.97 13.86
C LYS A 58 24.00 -61.94 13.40
N THR A 59 23.77 -62.76 12.40
CA THR A 59 22.52 -63.26 11.83
C THR A 59 21.68 -64.02 12.86
N ASN A 60 20.36 -63.96 12.72
CA ASN A 60 19.54 -65.16 12.50
C ASN A 60 18.14 -64.80 12.00
N ALA A 61 17.72 -65.55 10.98
CA ALA A 61 16.38 -65.59 10.44
C ALA A 61 15.44 -66.39 11.36
N SER A 62 14.16 -66.03 11.39
CA SER A 62 13.06 -66.97 11.12
C SER A 62 11.71 -66.23 11.12
N ALA A 63 10.87 -66.62 10.17
CA ALA A 63 9.50 -66.20 9.99
C ALA A 63 8.55 -66.67 11.11
N LYS A 64 7.45 -65.93 11.35
CA LYS A 64 6.06 -66.42 11.30
C LYS A 64 5.03 -65.32 11.57
N SER A 65 3.87 -65.54 10.97
CA SER A 65 2.63 -64.75 10.97
C SER A 65 1.81 -64.86 12.27
N GLN A 66 0.78 -63.99 12.31
CA GLN A 66 -0.53 -64.06 12.98
C GLN A 66 -0.75 -63.15 14.20
N ASP A 67 -1.53 -62.10 13.93
CA ASP A 67 -2.91 -61.84 14.40
C ASP A 67 -3.23 -61.62 15.89
N GLU A 68 -4.27 -60.80 16.06
CA GLU A 68 -5.10 -60.51 17.25
C GLU A 68 -4.69 -59.38 18.22
N THR A 69 -5.36 -58.24 18.01
CA THR A 69 -6.21 -57.49 18.97
C THR A 69 -5.83 -57.47 20.46
N SER A 70 -5.58 -56.26 20.95
CA SER A 70 -6.20 -55.78 22.20
C SER A 70 -6.30 -54.27 22.19
N ALA A 71 -7.54 -53.80 22.31
CA ALA A 71 -7.91 -52.42 22.51
C ALA A 71 -7.23 -51.87 23.78
N SER A 72 -6.59 -50.71 23.64
CA SER A 72 -6.43 -49.79 24.76
C SER A 72 -7.24 -48.54 24.42
N ASP A 73 -8.42 -48.42 25.04
CA ASP A 73 -9.07 -47.14 25.30
C ASP A 73 -8.11 -46.34 26.18
N ALA A 74 -7.15 -45.67 25.55
CA ALA A 74 -6.43 -44.57 26.14
C ALA A 74 -7.34 -43.36 26.00
N ASP A 75 -8.04 -43.07 27.10
CA ASP A 75 -8.55 -41.78 27.52
C ASP A 75 -8.05 -40.61 26.64
N LEU A 76 -8.78 -40.35 25.55
CA LEU A 76 -8.63 -39.15 24.75
C LEU A 76 -9.27 -38.01 25.54
N THR A 77 -8.53 -37.49 26.51
CA THR A 77 -8.81 -36.15 27.02
C THR A 77 -8.76 -35.21 25.81
N PRO A 78 -9.87 -34.53 25.44
CA PRO A 78 -9.84 -33.60 24.33
C PRO A 78 -8.83 -32.52 24.70
N THR A 79 -7.80 -32.34 23.85
CA THR A 79 -6.96 -31.15 23.91
C THR A 79 -7.90 -29.94 23.96
N PRO A 80 -7.74 -29.00 24.91
CA PRO A 80 -8.65 -27.87 25.01
C PRO A 80 -8.62 -27.11 23.68
N THR A 81 -9.73 -27.22 22.93
CA THR A 81 -9.96 -26.45 21.71
C THR A 81 -9.95 -24.98 22.08
N MET A 82 -9.03 -24.22 21.47
CA MET A 82 -8.99 -22.77 21.62
C MET A 82 -10.35 -22.20 21.19
N ALA A 83 -10.97 -21.40 22.06
CA ALA A 83 -12.18 -20.69 21.69
C ALA A 83 -11.87 -19.74 20.52
N PRO A 84 -12.75 -19.62 19.50
CA PRO A 84 -12.51 -18.72 18.40
C PRO A 84 -12.29 -17.28 18.88
N VAL A 85 -11.26 -16.62 18.36
CA VAL A 85 -10.95 -15.21 18.62
C VAL A 85 -11.36 -14.41 17.40
N SER A 86 -12.10 -13.32 17.60
CA SER A 86 -12.41 -12.36 16.54
C SER A 86 -11.72 -11.03 16.77
N LEU A 87 -11.14 -10.49 15.70
CA LEU A 87 -10.55 -9.16 15.69
C LEU A 87 -10.93 -8.38 14.44
N THR A 88 -11.09 -7.06 14.57
CA THR A 88 -11.41 -6.14 13.47
C THR A 88 -10.19 -5.31 13.13
N VAL A 89 -9.81 -5.32 11.86
CA VAL A 89 -8.75 -4.47 11.30
C VAL A 89 -9.37 -3.42 10.39
N SER A 90 -9.02 -2.16 10.61
CA SER A 90 -9.35 -1.04 9.73
C SER A 90 -8.15 -0.68 8.87
N VAL A 91 -8.37 -0.51 7.57
CA VAL A 91 -7.40 0.08 6.64
C VAL A 91 -8.01 1.35 6.06
N VAL A 92 -7.22 2.42 6.01
CA VAL A 92 -7.62 3.73 5.46
C VAL A 92 -6.68 4.18 4.36
N GLY A 93 -7.10 5.20 3.62
CA GLY A 93 -6.38 5.77 2.47
C GLY A 93 -5.08 6.50 2.81
N ASP A 94 -4.64 7.33 1.86
CA ASP A 94 -3.37 8.06 1.90
C ASP A 94 -3.38 9.18 2.95
N CYS A 95 -2.43 9.10 3.89
CA CYS A 95 -2.22 10.09 4.93
C CYS A 95 -0.90 10.83 4.67
N THR A 96 -1.01 12.02 4.08
CA THR A 96 0.10 12.96 3.89
C THR A 96 0.05 14.00 5.01
N LEU A 97 0.72 13.72 6.12
CA LEU A 97 0.69 14.58 7.31
C LEU A 97 1.77 15.65 7.23
N GLY A 98 1.66 16.57 6.27
CA GLY A 98 2.62 17.67 6.08
C GLY A 98 2.21 18.57 4.92
N THR A 99 3.17 19.30 4.38
CA THR A 99 2.94 20.19 3.23
C THR A 99 4.17 20.28 2.33
N ASP A 100 3.98 20.69 1.09
CA ASP A 100 5.06 21.09 0.19
C ASP A 100 5.41 22.57 0.42
N GLU A 101 6.68 22.93 0.26
CA GLU A 101 7.15 24.31 0.47
C GLU A 101 6.55 25.35 -0.49
N ASN A 102 5.97 24.91 -1.61
CA ASN A 102 5.32 25.78 -2.59
C ASN A 102 3.82 25.99 -2.33
N PHE A 103 3.23 25.30 -1.37
CA PHE A 103 1.82 25.48 -1.02
C PHE A 103 1.60 26.72 -0.16
N ASP A 104 0.37 27.27 -0.19
CA ASP A 104 -0.01 28.34 0.71
C ASP A 104 0.00 27.83 2.16
N TYR A 105 0.82 28.46 3.00
CA TYR A 105 0.97 28.04 4.38
C TYR A 105 -0.33 28.21 5.17
N ASP A 106 -1.06 29.31 4.95
CA ASP A 106 -2.21 29.70 5.78
C ASP A 106 -3.37 28.70 5.66
N THR A 107 -3.40 27.92 4.58
CA THR A 107 -4.40 26.88 4.31
C THR A 107 -3.82 25.47 4.37
N SER A 108 -2.53 25.30 4.69
CA SER A 108 -1.84 24.02 4.75
C SER A 108 -2.24 23.18 5.97
N LEU A 109 -1.95 21.87 5.92
CA LEU A 109 -2.06 20.99 7.08
C LEU A 109 -1.27 21.51 8.30
N ASN A 110 -0.13 22.18 8.05
CA ASN A 110 0.68 22.74 9.12
C ASN A 110 -0.02 23.88 9.86
N ALA A 111 -0.65 24.80 9.14
CA ALA A 111 -1.45 25.84 9.77
C ALA A 111 -2.64 25.27 10.56
N TYR A 112 -3.26 24.18 10.07
CA TYR A 112 -4.31 23.49 10.84
C TYR A 112 -3.75 22.86 12.12
N TYR A 113 -2.56 22.25 12.08
CA TYR A 113 -1.94 21.69 13.28
C TYR A 113 -1.62 22.78 14.31
N GLU A 114 -1.07 23.91 13.88
CA GLU A 114 -0.77 25.05 14.77
C GLU A 114 -2.01 25.64 15.44
N ASN A 115 -3.14 25.69 14.71
CA ASN A 115 -4.37 26.30 15.19
C ASN A 115 -5.22 25.36 16.06
N TYR A 116 -5.27 24.07 15.72
CA TYR A 116 -6.21 23.11 16.33
C TYR A 116 -5.54 21.97 17.09
N GLY A 117 -4.25 21.70 16.84
CA GLY A 117 -3.48 20.62 17.45
C GLY A 117 -3.79 19.24 16.88
N ALA A 118 -3.05 18.23 17.36
CA ALA A 118 -3.08 16.87 16.85
C ALA A 118 -4.45 16.17 16.90
N ASP A 119 -5.26 16.44 17.93
CA ASP A 119 -6.56 15.79 18.14
C ASP A 119 -7.59 16.16 17.04
N TYR A 120 -7.35 17.22 16.27
CA TYR A 120 -8.27 17.73 15.25
C TYR A 120 -8.46 16.77 14.08
N PHE A 121 -7.38 16.28 13.48
CA PHE A 121 -7.41 15.64 12.16
C PHE A 121 -8.28 14.38 12.12
N PHE A 122 -8.14 13.50 13.11
CA PHE A 122 -8.92 12.26 13.17
C PHE A 122 -10.14 12.33 14.09
N SER A 123 -10.54 13.51 14.58
CA SER A 123 -11.59 13.59 15.62
C SER A 123 -12.91 12.95 15.22
N ASN A 124 -13.28 13.04 13.94
CA ASN A 124 -14.57 12.55 13.43
C ASN A 124 -14.58 11.03 13.18
N VAL A 125 -13.41 10.40 13.14
CA VAL A 125 -13.25 8.94 12.93
C VAL A 125 -12.64 8.23 14.13
N LYS A 126 -12.12 8.96 15.12
CA LYS A 126 -11.44 8.42 16.32
C LYS A 126 -12.27 7.38 17.07
N SER A 127 -13.58 7.56 17.18
CA SER A 127 -14.45 6.57 17.86
C SER A 127 -14.57 5.25 17.11
N ILE A 128 -14.42 5.27 15.78
CA ILE A 128 -14.40 4.07 14.94
C ILE A 128 -13.06 3.35 15.19
N PHE A 129 -11.94 4.04 14.99
CA PHE A 129 -10.61 3.46 15.15
C PHE A 129 -10.35 2.93 16.56
N SER A 130 -10.83 3.64 17.59
CA SER A 130 -10.69 3.20 18.98
C SER A 130 -11.55 1.97 19.34
N ALA A 131 -12.56 1.65 18.53
CA ALA A 131 -13.39 0.45 18.71
C ALA A 131 -12.81 -0.77 17.98
N ASP A 132 -11.94 -0.55 17.01
CA ASP A 132 -11.24 -1.59 16.26
C ASP A 132 -10.05 -2.13 17.04
N ASP A 133 -9.50 -3.25 16.57
CA ASP A 133 -8.35 -3.89 17.23
C ASP A 133 -7.00 -3.50 16.62
N LEU A 134 -7.02 -2.99 15.38
CA LEU A 134 -5.84 -2.51 14.65
C LEU A 134 -6.29 -1.58 13.52
N THR A 135 -5.77 -0.35 13.49
CA THR A 135 -5.96 0.61 12.40
C THR A 135 -4.66 0.82 11.65
N ILE A 136 -4.72 0.71 10.31
CA ILE A 136 -3.58 0.80 9.40
C ILE A 136 -3.82 1.92 8.38
N ALA A 137 -2.86 2.82 8.21
CA ALA A 137 -2.88 3.84 7.17
C ALA A 137 -1.70 3.70 6.19
N ASN A 138 -1.77 4.34 5.02
CA ASN A 138 -0.57 4.62 4.23
C ASN A 138 -0.01 5.98 4.66
N PHE A 139 1.22 6.03 5.17
CA PHE A 139 1.87 7.28 5.54
C PHE A 139 2.71 7.77 4.35
N GLU A 140 2.16 8.71 3.59
CA GLU A 140 2.70 9.19 2.32
C GLU A 140 3.30 10.59 2.49
N GLY A 141 4.56 10.62 2.90
CA GLY A 141 5.28 11.86 3.18
C GLY A 141 6.47 11.59 4.11
N THR A 142 7.05 12.67 4.62
CA THR A 142 8.24 12.59 5.46
C THR A 142 8.09 13.36 6.77
N LEU A 143 8.70 12.84 7.83
CA LEU A 143 8.86 13.48 9.12
C LEU A 143 10.35 13.80 9.32
N THR A 144 10.79 14.97 8.87
CA THR A 144 12.22 15.32 8.81
C THR A 144 12.44 16.83 8.92
N ASP A 145 13.62 17.20 9.44
CA ASP A 145 14.15 18.57 9.38
C ASP A 145 15.16 18.73 8.22
N SER A 146 15.33 17.72 7.36
CA SER A 146 16.22 17.78 6.20
C SER A 146 15.80 18.89 5.22
N ASP A 147 16.80 19.53 4.64
CA ASP A 147 16.65 20.52 3.55
C ASP A 147 17.08 19.95 2.19
N GLU A 148 17.43 18.65 2.12
CA GLU A 148 17.84 17.97 0.88
C GLU A 148 16.63 17.58 0.03
N ARG A 149 15.78 18.54 -0.35
CA ARG A 149 14.59 18.33 -1.17
C ARG A 149 14.96 17.69 -2.53
N GLU A 150 14.27 16.61 -2.88
CA GLU A 150 14.39 16.00 -4.21
C GLU A 150 13.83 16.89 -5.32
N ASP A 151 14.39 16.76 -6.53
CA ASP A 151 13.91 17.48 -7.72
C ASP A 151 12.68 16.77 -8.31
N LYS A 152 11.54 17.04 -7.70
CA LYS A 152 10.21 16.54 -8.08
C LYS A 152 9.14 17.61 -7.89
N GLU A 153 7.97 17.38 -8.49
CA GLU A 153 6.84 18.32 -8.45
C GLU A 153 6.43 18.64 -7.01
N TYR A 154 6.14 17.61 -6.20
CA TYR A 154 5.76 17.76 -4.79
C TYR A 154 6.68 16.95 -3.87
N ALA A 155 7.15 17.60 -2.80
CA ALA A 155 7.98 17.01 -1.76
C ALA A 155 7.42 17.39 -0.38
N PHE A 156 6.75 16.45 0.28
CA PHE A 156 6.03 16.67 1.53
C PHE A 156 6.94 16.56 2.74
N LYS A 157 6.91 17.58 3.60
CA LYS A 157 7.66 17.65 4.85
C LYS A 157 6.76 17.98 6.02
N ALA A 158 7.05 17.35 7.15
CA ALA A 158 6.48 17.68 8.44
C ALA A 158 7.46 17.46 9.59
N PRO A 159 7.25 18.12 10.74
CA PRO A 159 8.05 17.87 11.93
C PRO A 159 7.71 16.51 12.53
N ALA A 160 8.70 15.88 13.19
CA ALA A 160 8.53 14.59 13.87
C ALA A 160 7.38 14.54 14.88
N GLU A 161 6.98 15.69 15.44
CA GLU A 161 5.85 15.77 16.38
C GLU A 161 4.50 15.42 15.75
N TYR A 162 4.38 15.39 14.41
CA TYR A 162 3.13 15.03 13.73
C TYR A 162 2.78 13.54 13.83
N THR A 163 3.67 12.69 14.34
CA THR A 163 3.27 11.37 14.83
C THR A 163 2.18 11.45 15.90
N SER A 164 2.09 12.58 16.62
CA SER A 164 1.01 12.83 17.58
C SER A 164 -0.37 12.80 16.93
N ILE A 165 -0.50 13.21 15.66
CA ILE A 165 -1.75 13.15 14.91
C ILE A 165 -2.24 11.70 14.81
N LEU A 166 -1.35 10.78 14.40
CA LEU A 166 -1.63 9.35 14.27
C LEU A 166 -2.02 8.74 15.63
N THR A 167 -1.22 8.99 16.68
CA THR A 167 -1.53 8.46 18.02
C THR A 167 -2.81 9.04 18.61
N ALA A 168 -3.12 10.31 18.35
CA ALA A 168 -4.36 10.96 18.77
C ALA A 168 -5.59 10.38 18.05
N GLY A 169 -5.41 9.90 16.81
CA GLY A 169 -6.45 9.27 16.02
C GLY A 169 -6.72 7.80 16.35
N SER A 170 -5.87 7.14 17.14
CA SER A 170 -5.85 5.67 17.29
C SER A 170 -5.46 4.95 15.99
N VAL A 171 -4.37 5.39 15.36
CA VAL A 171 -3.70 4.67 14.26
C VAL A 171 -2.48 3.92 14.83
N GLU A 172 -2.48 2.60 14.78
CA GLU A 172 -1.42 1.78 15.37
C GLU A 172 -0.33 1.37 14.38
N ALA A 173 -0.62 1.35 13.07
CA ALA A 173 0.35 0.95 12.05
C ALA A 173 0.29 1.80 10.78
N VAL A 174 1.44 1.96 10.11
CA VAL A 174 1.53 2.66 8.83
C VAL A 174 2.41 1.93 7.82
N ASN A 175 1.96 1.89 6.56
CA ASN A 175 2.82 1.59 5.42
C ASN A 175 3.65 2.83 5.07
N THR A 176 4.96 2.63 4.84
CA THR A 176 5.89 3.67 4.41
C THR A 176 6.62 3.28 3.13
N ALA A 177 6.04 2.37 2.33
CA ALA A 177 6.55 2.05 1.00
C ALA A 177 5.75 2.83 -0.03
N ASN A 178 6.23 4.01 -0.39
CA ASN A 178 5.57 4.90 -1.36
C ASN A 178 6.57 5.86 -2.02
N ASN A 179 6.12 6.58 -3.04
CA ASN A 179 6.88 7.58 -3.80
C ASN A 179 7.28 8.83 -3.00
N HIS A 180 6.66 9.08 -1.84
CA HIS A 180 6.93 10.25 -0.99
C HIS A 180 7.77 9.95 0.26
N SER A 181 8.22 8.71 0.43
CA SER A 181 9.02 8.30 1.60
C SER A 181 10.44 8.87 1.62
N HIS A 182 10.93 9.33 0.46
CA HIS A 182 12.29 9.85 0.26
C HIS A 182 12.28 11.28 -0.31
N ASP A 183 11.25 12.08 -0.04
CA ASP A 183 11.11 13.43 -0.60
C ASP A 183 12.24 14.40 -0.24
N TYR A 184 12.97 14.12 0.85
CA TYR A 184 14.17 14.86 1.25
C TYR A 184 15.38 13.92 1.41
N GLY A 185 15.53 13.02 0.44
CA GLY A 185 16.59 12.01 0.36
C GLY A 185 16.44 10.86 1.36
N ASP A 186 17.46 10.00 1.44
CA ASP A 186 17.46 8.85 2.36
C ASP A 186 17.40 9.24 3.85
N GLN A 187 17.82 10.46 4.17
CA GLN A 187 17.73 11.00 5.52
C GLN A 187 16.25 11.15 5.94
N SER A 188 15.37 11.62 5.04
CA SER A 188 13.96 11.80 5.37
C SER A 188 13.25 10.50 5.69
N TYR A 189 13.59 9.43 4.96
CA TYR A 189 13.09 8.09 5.27
C TYR A 189 13.57 7.63 6.64
N THR A 190 14.88 7.77 6.92
CA THR A 190 15.48 7.37 8.20
C THR A 190 14.85 8.12 9.38
N ASP A 191 14.69 9.44 9.26
CA ASP A 191 14.06 10.29 10.28
C ASP A 191 12.59 9.88 10.51
N THR A 192 11.87 9.60 9.42
CA THR A 192 10.47 9.16 9.48
C THR A 192 10.31 7.86 10.24
N ILE A 193 11.13 6.85 9.91
CA ILE A 193 11.12 5.57 10.63
C ILE A 193 11.45 5.77 12.10
N GLN A 194 12.45 6.60 12.42
CA GLN A 194 12.82 6.87 13.81
C GLN A 194 11.71 7.61 14.58
N ALA A 195 11.04 8.58 13.96
CA ALA A 195 9.92 9.30 14.56
C ALA A 195 8.76 8.36 14.88
N LEU A 196 8.38 7.49 13.94
CA LEU A 196 7.33 6.48 14.10
C LEU A 196 7.68 5.48 15.21
N ASP A 197 8.91 4.95 15.21
CA ASP A 197 9.40 4.02 16.24
C ASP A 197 9.37 4.69 17.64
N ASN A 198 9.80 5.95 17.76
CA ASN A 198 9.76 6.71 19.02
C ASN A 198 8.34 6.96 19.53
N ALA A 199 7.38 7.12 18.61
CA ALA A 199 5.96 7.28 18.93
C ALA A 199 5.26 5.95 19.26
N GLY A 200 5.93 4.81 19.07
CA GLY A 200 5.33 3.49 19.26
C GLY A 200 4.37 3.07 18.14
N ILE A 201 4.48 3.69 16.96
CA ILE A 201 3.66 3.36 15.78
C ILE A 201 4.40 2.30 14.98
N LEU A 202 3.72 1.19 14.70
CA LEU A 202 4.26 0.13 13.87
C LEU A 202 4.44 0.66 12.44
N ASN A 203 5.63 0.51 11.87
CA ASN A 203 5.88 0.92 10.49
C ASN A 203 6.53 -0.21 9.70
N PHE A 204 6.09 -0.35 8.45
CA PHE A 204 6.47 -1.43 7.55
C PHE A 204 6.44 -0.92 6.11
N GLY A 205 7.16 -1.59 5.22
CA GLY A 205 7.33 -1.16 3.83
C GLY A 205 8.68 -1.58 3.26
N TYR A 206 8.77 -1.72 1.94
CA TYR A 206 9.94 -2.21 1.23
C TYR A 206 10.35 -3.59 1.76
N ASP A 207 11.55 -3.73 2.35
CA ASP A 207 12.00 -5.01 2.94
C ASP A 207 11.68 -5.11 4.46
N LYS A 208 11.21 -4.02 5.08
CA LYS A 208 10.79 -3.98 6.49
C LYS A 208 9.38 -4.55 6.60
N THR A 209 9.26 -5.69 7.28
CA THR A 209 8.00 -6.33 7.61
C THR A 209 7.80 -6.33 9.12
N VAL A 210 6.55 -6.39 9.57
CA VAL A 210 6.20 -6.43 11.01
C VAL A 210 5.33 -7.63 11.30
N VAL A 211 5.53 -8.29 12.45
CA VAL A 211 4.55 -9.20 13.03
C VAL A 211 4.15 -8.65 14.40
N THR A 212 2.88 -8.28 14.54
CA THR A 212 2.30 -7.79 15.80
C THR A 212 1.33 -8.81 16.38
N GLU A 213 1.05 -8.74 17.67
CA GLU A 213 0.09 -9.62 18.35
C GLU A 213 -1.11 -8.84 18.85
N VAL A 214 -2.30 -9.19 18.36
CA VAL A 214 -3.57 -8.53 18.70
C VAL A 214 -4.53 -9.60 19.21
N LYS A 215 -5.03 -9.44 20.45
CA LYS A 215 -5.86 -10.46 21.13
C LYS A 215 -5.25 -11.87 21.13
N GLY A 216 -3.91 -11.97 21.15
CA GLY A 216 -3.18 -13.25 21.10
C GLY A 216 -3.05 -13.86 19.70
N ILE A 217 -3.48 -13.15 18.65
CA ILE A 217 -3.34 -13.55 17.24
C ILE A 217 -2.21 -12.76 16.61
N LYS A 218 -1.26 -13.45 15.96
CA LYS A 218 -0.16 -12.81 15.24
C LYS A 218 -0.60 -12.34 13.85
N ILE A 219 -0.38 -11.07 13.56
CA ILE A 219 -0.69 -10.42 12.28
C ILE A 219 0.61 -9.97 11.63
N GLY A 220 0.89 -10.48 10.43
CA GLY A 220 2.00 -10.06 9.59
C GLY A 220 1.58 -8.91 8.67
N LEU A 221 2.38 -7.85 8.65
CA LEU A 221 2.19 -6.65 7.83
C LEU A 221 3.32 -6.56 6.80
N VAL A 222 2.93 -6.44 5.53
CA VAL A 222 3.83 -6.34 4.37
C VAL A 222 3.43 -5.11 3.55
N GLY A 223 4.40 -4.28 3.18
CA GLY A 223 4.19 -3.07 2.39
C GLY A 223 5.07 -3.09 1.14
N ILE A 224 4.48 -2.90 -0.04
CA ILE A 224 5.19 -2.96 -1.32
C ILE A 224 4.97 -1.65 -2.10
N TYR A 225 6.08 -1.04 -2.52
CA TYR A 225 6.07 0.09 -3.43
C TYR A 225 6.24 -0.41 -4.87
N GLU A 226 5.30 -0.10 -5.75
CA GLU A 226 5.34 -0.50 -7.16
C GLU A 226 4.71 0.58 -8.05
N LEU A 227 5.52 1.50 -8.56
CA LEU A 227 5.12 2.39 -9.67
C LEU A 227 5.98 2.22 -10.93
N LYS A 228 7.26 1.86 -10.75
CA LYS A 228 8.26 1.83 -11.84
C LYS A 228 8.64 0.42 -12.26
N ASP A 229 8.62 -0.52 -11.33
CA ASP A 229 9.20 -1.85 -11.54
C ASP A 229 8.17 -2.88 -12.02
N HIS A 230 6.88 -2.58 -11.91
CA HIS A 230 5.78 -3.44 -12.29
C HIS A 230 5.92 -4.82 -11.65
N LEU A 231 5.82 -5.88 -12.45
CA LEU A 231 6.03 -7.27 -12.01
C LEU A 231 7.47 -7.56 -11.51
N GLY A 232 8.39 -6.60 -11.60
CA GLY A 232 9.70 -6.66 -10.95
C GLY A 232 9.63 -6.78 -9.42
N ARG A 233 8.48 -6.45 -8.79
CA ARG A 233 8.26 -6.57 -7.34
C ARG A 233 7.77 -7.93 -6.86
N GLU A 234 7.50 -8.88 -7.77
CA GLU A 234 6.99 -10.22 -7.42
C GLU A 234 7.89 -10.96 -6.40
N GLU A 235 9.21 -10.90 -6.58
CA GLU A 235 10.13 -11.62 -5.69
C GLU A 235 10.18 -10.99 -4.31
N GLN A 236 10.18 -9.65 -4.21
CA GLN A 236 10.11 -8.95 -2.93
C GLN A 236 8.81 -9.29 -2.19
N LEU A 237 7.68 -9.27 -2.90
CA LEU A 237 6.37 -9.66 -2.36
C LEU A 237 6.40 -11.08 -1.77
N LYS A 238 6.87 -12.06 -2.55
CA LYS A 238 7.00 -13.47 -2.11
C LYS A 238 7.89 -13.59 -0.88
N GLN A 239 9.04 -12.94 -0.88
CA GLN A 239 10.00 -13.00 0.22
C GLN A 239 9.43 -12.38 1.50
N ASN A 240 8.75 -11.24 1.39
CA ASN A 240 8.16 -10.56 2.54
C ASN A 240 7.00 -11.36 3.16
N ILE A 241 6.11 -11.93 2.33
CA ILE A 241 5.03 -12.81 2.81
C ILE A 241 5.63 -14.06 3.48
N ALA A 242 6.63 -14.69 2.86
CA ALA A 242 7.32 -15.84 3.44
C ALA A 242 7.98 -15.50 4.79
N LYS A 243 8.56 -14.30 4.92
CA LYS A 243 9.20 -13.82 6.15
C LYS A 243 8.21 -13.69 7.30
N VAL A 244 7.08 -12.98 7.12
CA VAL A 244 6.09 -12.83 8.19
C VAL A 244 5.45 -14.18 8.59
N LYS A 245 5.29 -15.09 7.62
CA LYS A 245 4.84 -16.47 7.90
C LYS A 245 5.85 -17.27 8.70
N ALA A 246 7.15 -17.16 8.38
CA ALA A 246 8.22 -17.79 9.14
C ALA A 246 8.29 -17.25 10.59
N ASP A 247 7.94 -15.98 10.79
CA ASP A 247 7.84 -15.33 12.10
C ASP A 247 6.55 -15.67 12.86
N GLY A 248 5.68 -16.50 12.25
CA GLY A 248 4.50 -17.08 12.88
C GLY A 248 3.22 -16.27 12.70
N ALA A 249 3.14 -15.38 11.70
CA ALA A 249 1.89 -14.70 11.35
C ALA A 249 0.78 -15.72 11.06
N GLN A 250 -0.37 -15.51 11.70
CA GLN A 250 -1.60 -16.27 11.48
C GLN A 250 -2.52 -15.57 10.46
N ILE A 251 -2.47 -14.25 10.43
CA ILE A 251 -3.11 -13.39 9.42
C ILE A 251 -1.99 -12.63 8.71
N THR A 252 -2.02 -12.55 7.39
CA THR A 252 -1.09 -11.72 6.60
C THR A 252 -1.85 -10.63 5.85
N ILE A 253 -1.51 -9.37 6.07
CA ILE A 253 -2.09 -8.21 5.39
C ILE A 253 -1.00 -7.59 4.52
N VAL A 254 -1.33 -7.37 3.25
CA VAL A 254 -0.42 -6.75 2.28
C VAL A 254 -0.99 -5.40 1.85
N ILE A 255 -0.19 -4.35 1.99
CA ILE A 255 -0.49 -3.03 1.49
C ILE A 255 0.41 -2.72 0.29
N PHE A 256 -0.17 -2.24 -0.80
CA PHE A 256 0.55 -1.79 -1.97
C PHE A 256 0.37 -0.29 -2.18
N HIS A 257 1.41 0.36 -2.66
CA HIS A 257 1.33 1.71 -3.19
C HIS A 257 1.69 1.64 -4.68
N TRP A 258 0.67 1.72 -5.55
CA TRP A 258 0.72 1.20 -6.93
C TRP A 258 -0.24 1.84 -7.94
N GLY A 259 -0.15 1.42 -9.20
CA GLY A 259 -1.08 1.84 -10.24
C GLY A 259 -0.78 3.25 -10.73
N ASN A 260 -1.78 3.91 -11.32
CA ASN A 260 -1.63 5.24 -11.89
C ASN A 260 -2.60 6.20 -11.20
N GLU A 261 -2.15 7.44 -11.01
CA GLU A 261 -2.96 8.50 -10.42
C GLU A 261 -4.27 8.70 -11.20
N LYS A 262 -5.36 8.90 -10.45
CA LYS A 262 -6.73 9.18 -10.93
C LYS A 262 -7.37 8.08 -11.78
N GLU A 263 -6.68 6.98 -12.07
CA GLU A 263 -7.28 5.83 -12.74
C GLU A 263 -8.25 5.10 -11.83
N GLU A 264 -9.50 4.98 -12.26
CA GLU A 264 -10.59 4.42 -11.45
C GLU A 264 -10.68 2.89 -11.50
N VAL A 265 -9.98 2.28 -12.45
CA VAL A 265 -9.95 0.83 -12.68
C VAL A 265 -8.52 0.33 -12.52
N PRO A 266 -8.29 -0.72 -11.72
CA PRO A 266 -6.94 -1.24 -11.53
C PRO A 266 -6.36 -1.80 -12.83
N ASP A 267 -5.08 -1.55 -13.05
CA ASP A 267 -4.37 -2.07 -14.21
C ASP A 267 -3.98 -3.56 -14.07
N SER A 268 -3.34 -4.10 -15.11
CA SER A 268 -2.90 -5.50 -15.11
C SER A 268 -1.80 -5.81 -14.09
N ASN A 269 -0.97 -4.83 -13.72
CA ASN A 269 0.07 -5.03 -12.71
C ASN A 269 -0.56 -5.13 -11.32
N GLN A 270 -1.47 -4.22 -11.00
CA GLN A 270 -2.22 -4.22 -9.75
C GLN A 270 -2.95 -5.55 -9.56
N THR A 271 -3.75 -5.97 -10.55
CA THR A 271 -4.49 -7.25 -10.49
C THR A 271 -3.58 -8.47 -10.37
N THR A 272 -2.48 -8.51 -11.14
CA THR A 272 -1.52 -9.63 -11.11
C THR A 272 -0.82 -9.75 -9.75
N LEU A 273 -0.33 -8.63 -9.20
CA LEU A 273 0.36 -8.62 -7.91
C LEU A 273 -0.59 -8.88 -6.75
N ALA A 274 -1.83 -8.38 -6.82
CA ALA A 274 -2.85 -8.65 -5.81
C ALA A 274 -3.22 -10.15 -5.76
N HIS A 275 -3.46 -10.77 -6.92
CA HIS A 275 -3.72 -12.21 -6.99
C HIS A 275 -2.53 -13.02 -6.51
N LEU A 276 -1.31 -12.60 -6.88
CA LEU A 276 -0.09 -13.24 -6.39
C LEU A 276 0.03 -13.15 -4.86
N ALA A 277 -0.28 -12.01 -4.25
CA ALA A 277 -0.24 -11.86 -2.80
C ALA A 277 -1.17 -12.84 -2.10
N ILE A 278 -2.41 -12.99 -2.58
CA ILE A 278 -3.37 -13.98 -2.07
C ILE A 278 -2.88 -15.41 -2.32
N ASP A 279 -2.26 -15.70 -3.46
CA ASP A 279 -1.72 -17.01 -3.80
C ASP A 279 -0.53 -17.42 -2.92
N GLU A 280 0.30 -16.45 -2.54
CA GLU A 280 1.36 -16.61 -1.54
C GLU A 280 0.79 -16.62 -0.11
N GLY A 281 -0.52 -16.41 0.03
CA GLY A 281 -1.34 -16.58 1.22
C GLY A 281 -1.41 -15.36 2.13
N ALA A 282 -1.55 -14.18 1.54
CA ALA A 282 -2.18 -13.03 2.17
C ALA A 282 -3.67 -13.30 2.45
N ASP A 283 -4.19 -12.71 3.52
CA ASP A 283 -5.58 -12.78 3.94
C ASP A 283 -6.37 -11.52 3.59
N LEU A 284 -5.68 -10.41 3.33
CA LEU A 284 -6.23 -9.14 2.87
C LEU A 284 -5.17 -8.40 2.05
N VAL A 285 -5.60 -7.81 0.93
CA VAL A 285 -4.78 -6.91 0.12
C VAL A 285 -5.48 -5.55 0.06
N CYS A 286 -4.73 -4.48 0.32
CA CYS A 286 -5.18 -3.10 0.18
C CYS A 286 -4.19 -2.30 -0.68
N GLY A 287 -4.69 -1.35 -1.45
CA GLY A 287 -3.90 -0.51 -2.33
C GLY A 287 -4.11 0.98 -2.07
N HIS A 288 -3.12 1.75 -2.50
CA HIS A 288 -2.93 3.19 -2.32
C HIS A 288 -2.24 3.75 -3.56
N HIS A 289 -2.12 5.08 -3.67
CA HIS A 289 -1.53 5.87 -4.79
C HIS A 289 -2.49 6.43 -5.84
N PRO A 290 -3.54 5.74 -6.35
CA PRO A 290 -4.39 6.33 -7.37
C PRO A 290 -5.08 7.63 -6.92
N HIS A 291 -5.07 7.95 -5.61
CA HIS A 291 -5.70 9.12 -5.00
C HIS A 291 -7.23 9.21 -5.20
N VAL A 292 -7.82 8.18 -5.81
CA VAL A 292 -9.26 7.96 -5.98
C VAL A 292 -9.60 6.55 -5.53
N LEU A 293 -10.84 6.31 -5.11
CA LEU A 293 -11.31 4.96 -4.80
C LEU A 293 -11.18 4.04 -6.04
N GLN A 294 -10.75 2.80 -5.87
CA GLN A 294 -10.90 1.77 -6.90
C GLN A 294 -11.81 0.65 -6.36
N GLY A 295 -12.25 -0.24 -7.25
CA GLY A 295 -13.15 -1.33 -6.88
C GLY A 295 -12.55 -2.34 -5.89
N ILE A 296 -13.42 -3.21 -5.37
CA ILE A 296 -13.07 -4.28 -4.43
C ILE A 296 -13.35 -5.63 -5.08
N GLU A 297 -12.36 -6.50 -5.13
CA GLU A 297 -12.50 -7.86 -5.67
C GLU A 297 -12.45 -8.89 -4.53
N GLU A 298 -13.34 -9.88 -4.57
CA GLU A 298 -13.16 -11.12 -3.80
C GLU A 298 -12.42 -12.15 -4.66
N TYR A 299 -11.18 -12.46 -4.30
CA TYR A 299 -10.36 -13.47 -4.96
C TYR A 299 -10.06 -14.62 -3.98
N LYS A 300 -10.49 -15.84 -4.33
CA LYS A 300 -10.35 -17.05 -3.49
C LYS A 300 -10.91 -16.88 -2.06
N GLY A 301 -11.99 -16.12 -1.91
CA GLY A 301 -12.65 -15.86 -0.63
C GLY A 301 -11.92 -14.85 0.26
N LYS A 302 -11.01 -14.05 -0.31
CA LYS A 302 -10.25 -12.98 0.36
C LYS A 302 -10.47 -11.67 -0.39
N ASN A 303 -10.47 -10.54 0.30
CA ASN A 303 -10.68 -9.24 -0.33
C ASN A 303 -9.38 -8.63 -0.84
N ILE A 304 -9.50 -7.98 -1.99
CA ILE A 304 -8.53 -7.08 -2.59
C ILE A 304 -9.23 -5.72 -2.75
N VAL A 305 -8.74 -4.72 -2.04
CA VAL A 305 -9.21 -3.33 -2.13
C VAL A 305 -8.18 -2.56 -2.94
N TYR A 306 -8.45 -2.25 -4.21
CA TYR A 306 -7.40 -1.79 -5.12
C TYR A 306 -6.89 -0.36 -4.85
N SER A 307 -7.77 0.51 -4.34
CA SER A 307 -7.40 1.84 -3.84
C SER A 307 -8.42 2.34 -2.85
N LEU A 308 -7.95 2.87 -1.72
CA LEU A 308 -8.79 3.51 -0.70
C LEU A 308 -8.93 5.03 -0.92
N GLY A 309 -8.23 5.60 -1.91
CA GLY A 309 -8.16 7.05 -2.12
C GLY A 309 -7.36 7.78 -1.04
N ASN A 310 -7.48 9.10 -1.02
CA ASN A 310 -6.89 9.94 0.02
C ASN A 310 -7.61 9.78 1.36
N PHE A 311 -6.98 10.05 2.49
CA PHE A 311 -7.66 10.07 3.80
C PHE A 311 -7.35 11.37 4.54
N CYS A 312 -6.32 11.44 5.40
CA CYS A 312 -5.88 12.70 6.00
C CYS A 312 -4.78 13.32 5.12
N PHE A 313 -5.16 14.11 4.11
CA PHE A 313 -4.30 14.40 2.96
C PHE A 313 -3.88 15.86 2.87
N GLY A 314 -2.64 16.18 3.27
CA GLY A 314 -2.03 17.51 3.16
C GLY A 314 -1.53 17.89 1.76
N GLY A 315 -1.71 17.01 0.76
CA GLY A 315 -1.16 17.17 -0.58
C GLY A 315 -1.96 18.10 -1.49
N ASN A 316 -3.21 18.47 -1.15
CA ASN A 316 -4.02 19.38 -1.96
C ASN A 316 -5.17 19.98 -1.12
N GLN A 317 -5.37 21.30 -1.18
CA GLN A 317 -6.49 21.99 -0.53
C GLN A 317 -7.82 21.83 -1.29
N TYR A 318 -7.78 21.64 -2.60
CA TYR A 318 -8.95 21.52 -3.48
C TYR A 318 -8.86 20.29 -4.40
N PRO A 319 -8.75 19.07 -3.85
CA PRO A 319 -8.73 17.87 -4.68
C PRO A 319 -10.07 17.68 -5.40
N SER A 320 -9.98 17.21 -6.65
CA SER A 320 -11.14 16.97 -7.51
C SER A 320 -12.03 15.80 -7.05
N ASP A 321 -11.49 14.88 -6.26
CA ASP A 321 -12.23 13.79 -5.60
C ASP A 321 -11.94 13.84 -4.09
N MET A 322 -12.99 14.07 -3.30
CA MET A 322 -12.93 14.09 -1.84
C MET A 322 -13.31 12.74 -1.23
N ASP A 323 -13.71 11.76 -2.04
CA ASP A 323 -14.25 10.50 -1.57
C ASP A 323 -13.17 9.54 -1.09
N THR A 324 -13.46 8.90 0.03
CA THR A 324 -12.61 7.88 0.63
C THR A 324 -13.44 6.86 1.39
N MET A 325 -12.78 5.89 2.04
CA MET A 325 -13.45 4.93 2.90
C MET A 325 -12.56 4.45 4.04
N ILE A 326 -13.21 3.99 5.10
CA ILE A 326 -12.61 3.08 6.07
C ILE A 326 -13.05 1.67 5.68
N PHE A 327 -12.09 0.83 5.31
CA PHE A 327 -12.36 -0.59 5.02
C PHE A 327 -12.07 -1.43 6.26
N GLN A 328 -13.10 -2.06 6.82
CA GLN A 328 -12.97 -2.92 7.99
C GLN A 328 -13.11 -4.39 7.61
N GLN A 329 -12.13 -5.20 8.02
CA GLN A 329 -12.16 -6.65 7.93
C GLN A 329 -12.17 -7.26 9.32
N THR A 330 -13.21 -8.03 9.65
CA THR A 330 -13.21 -8.88 10.84
C THR A 330 -12.68 -10.27 10.49
N PHE A 331 -11.61 -10.69 11.16
CA PHE A 331 -11.08 -12.04 11.08
C PHE A 331 -11.54 -12.86 12.29
N THR A 332 -11.91 -14.11 12.07
CA THR A 332 -12.10 -15.09 13.14
C THR A 332 -11.02 -16.16 13.01
N VAL A 333 -10.33 -16.45 14.11
CA VAL A 333 -9.24 -17.45 14.17
C VAL A 333 -9.57 -18.49 15.22
N ASP A 334 -9.52 -19.77 14.85
CA ASP A 334 -9.64 -20.89 15.78
C ASP A 334 -8.45 -21.85 15.65
N GLN A 335 -8.56 -23.04 16.23
CA GLN A 335 -7.51 -24.07 16.19
C GLN A 335 -7.11 -24.52 14.77
N ASP A 336 -7.99 -24.33 13.78
CA ASP A 336 -7.77 -24.71 12.38
C ASP A 336 -7.25 -23.52 11.54
N GLY A 337 -7.09 -22.34 12.15
CA GLY A 337 -6.60 -21.12 11.52
C GLY A 337 -7.69 -20.08 11.26
N VAL A 338 -7.43 -19.20 10.27
CA VAL A 338 -8.36 -18.12 9.89
C VAL A 338 -9.59 -18.72 9.19
N LYS A 339 -10.79 -18.34 9.64
CA LYS A 339 -12.06 -18.78 9.04
C LYS A 339 -12.36 -18.01 7.76
N ALA A 340 -12.98 -18.69 6.81
CA ALA A 340 -13.46 -18.12 5.54
C ALA A 340 -14.85 -17.49 5.68
N ASN A 341 -15.07 -16.64 6.68
CA ASN A 341 -16.36 -15.97 6.92
C ASN A 341 -16.49 -14.61 6.22
N ASN A 342 -15.39 -14.06 5.71
CA ASN A 342 -15.30 -12.81 4.95
C ASN A 342 -16.19 -11.65 5.48
N ILE A 343 -16.11 -11.34 6.77
CA ILE A 343 -16.96 -10.33 7.39
C ILE A 343 -16.32 -8.94 7.18
N THR A 344 -16.96 -8.12 6.34
CA THR A 344 -16.50 -6.76 6.01
C THR A 344 -17.51 -5.69 6.42
N ASN A 345 -17.00 -4.48 6.65
CA ASN A 345 -17.79 -3.26 6.76
C ASN A 345 -17.07 -2.14 6.01
N ILE A 346 -17.77 -1.45 5.10
CA ILE A 346 -17.24 -0.33 4.33
C ILE A 346 -17.93 0.93 4.84
N ILE A 347 -17.17 1.84 5.42
CA ILE A 347 -17.68 3.12 5.90
C ILE A 347 -17.27 4.17 4.87
N PRO A 348 -18.20 4.70 4.06
CA PRO A 348 -17.88 5.76 3.12
C PRO A 348 -17.54 7.04 3.89
N CYS A 349 -16.52 7.76 3.43
CA CYS A 349 -16.01 8.95 4.08
C CYS A 349 -15.71 10.03 3.03
N SER A 350 -15.67 11.27 3.48
CA SER A 350 -14.95 12.36 2.80
C SER A 350 -13.62 12.58 3.50
N ILE A 351 -12.59 13.03 2.78
CA ILE A 351 -11.31 13.48 3.38
C ILE A 351 -11.47 14.76 4.22
N SER A 352 -12.61 15.45 4.07
CA SER A 352 -12.92 16.72 4.71
C SER A 352 -14.25 16.67 5.44
N SER A 353 -14.37 17.44 6.51
CA SER A 353 -15.67 17.73 7.13
C SER A 353 -16.39 18.91 6.47
N ASP A 354 -15.72 19.60 5.55
CA ASP A 354 -16.23 20.72 4.77
C ASP A 354 -16.47 20.27 3.31
N SER A 355 -17.52 20.78 2.67
CA SER A 355 -17.86 20.41 1.30
C SER A 355 -17.06 21.16 0.24
N ASP A 356 -16.52 22.33 0.59
CA ASP A 356 -16.01 23.27 -0.40
C ASP A 356 -14.48 23.18 -0.55
N TYR A 357 -13.79 22.65 0.46
CA TYR A 357 -12.34 22.49 0.47
C TYR A 357 -11.91 21.38 1.43
N ASN A 358 -10.65 20.97 1.30
CA ASN A 358 -10.02 19.99 2.17
C ASN A 358 -9.53 20.66 3.46
N ASN A 359 -10.24 20.40 4.56
CA ASN A 359 -9.83 20.84 5.89
C ASN A 359 -9.04 19.78 6.66
N TYR A 360 -8.60 18.71 5.99
CA TYR A 360 -7.75 17.64 6.54
C TYR A 360 -8.39 16.84 7.68
N GLN A 361 -9.73 16.84 7.77
CA GLN A 361 -10.48 16.14 8.82
C GLN A 361 -11.39 15.06 8.21
N PRO A 362 -10.89 13.83 8.00
CA PRO A 362 -11.68 12.74 7.44
C PRO A 362 -12.96 12.51 8.23
N THR A 363 -14.08 12.43 7.52
CA THR A 363 -15.42 12.44 8.11
C THR A 363 -16.30 11.38 7.46
N PRO A 364 -16.93 10.47 8.23
CA PRO A 364 -17.91 9.54 7.69
C PRO A 364 -19.03 10.27 6.94
N ALA A 365 -19.32 9.83 5.72
CA ALA A 365 -20.42 10.35 4.95
C ALA A 365 -21.76 9.80 5.50
N GLU A 366 -22.83 10.58 5.33
CA GLU A 366 -24.18 10.20 5.76
C GLU A 366 -25.19 10.40 4.61
N GLY A 367 -26.36 9.75 4.73
CA GLY A 367 -27.50 9.96 3.81
C GLY A 367 -27.17 9.71 2.34
N ASP A 368 -27.52 10.68 1.49
CA ASP A 368 -27.36 10.59 0.05
C ASP A 368 -25.87 10.54 -0.35
N GLU A 369 -24.99 11.18 0.41
CA GLU A 369 -23.56 11.19 0.12
C GLU A 369 -22.90 9.84 0.41
N ALA A 370 -23.26 9.21 1.54
CA ALA A 370 -22.87 7.82 1.81
C ALA A 370 -23.34 6.88 0.69
N THR A 371 -24.57 7.06 0.22
CA THR A 371 -25.13 6.25 -0.87
C THR A 371 -24.36 6.48 -2.18
N ARG A 372 -24.02 7.73 -2.51
CA ARG A 372 -23.25 8.09 -3.70
C ARG A 372 -21.87 7.45 -3.70
N ILE A 373 -21.14 7.52 -2.59
CA ILE A 373 -19.78 6.96 -2.46
C ILE A 373 -19.84 5.42 -2.55
N LEU A 374 -20.80 4.78 -1.89
CA LEU A 374 -20.96 3.32 -1.97
C LEU A 374 -21.32 2.87 -3.40
N SER A 375 -22.18 3.62 -4.11
CA SER A 375 -22.48 3.35 -5.53
C SER A 375 -21.22 3.49 -6.39
N LYS A 376 -20.41 4.53 -6.19
CA LYS A 376 -19.12 4.72 -6.86
C LYS A 376 -18.21 3.50 -6.67
N ILE A 377 -18.08 2.98 -5.44
CA ILE A 377 -17.28 1.78 -5.16
C ILE A 377 -17.85 0.55 -5.88
N GLN A 378 -19.17 0.37 -5.89
CA GLN A 378 -19.83 -0.75 -6.58
C GLN A 378 -19.66 -0.70 -8.09
N GLU A 379 -19.79 0.49 -8.69
CA GLU A 379 -19.56 0.71 -10.12
C GLU A 379 -18.12 0.35 -10.50
N ARG A 380 -17.14 0.88 -9.76
CA ARG A 380 -15.70 0.57 -9.97
C ARG A 380 -15.40 -0.91 -9.73
N THR A 381 -16.10 -1.55 -8.80
CA THR A 381 -16.02 -3.02 -8.59
C THR A 381 -16.52 -3.79 -9.81
N ALA A 382 -17.65 -3.40 -10.40
CA ALA A 382 -18.19 -4.06 -11.59
C ALA A 382 -17.29 -3.89 -12.83
N MET A 383 -16.52 -2.80 -12.90
CA MET A 383 -15.55 -2.58 -13.99
C MET A 383 -14.37 -3.56 -13.95
N ILE A 384 -13.98 -4.08 -12.78
CA ILE A 384 -12.87 -5.05 -12.63
C ILE A 384 -13.22 -6.38 -13.31
N THR A 385 -14.45 -6.87 -13.12
CA THR A 385 -14.86 -8.20 -13.60
C THR A 385 -15.30 -8.22 -15.07
N GLY A 386 -15.36 -7.06 -15.72
CA GLY A 386 -15.87 -6.92 -17.09
C GLY A 386 -17.40 -6.99 -17.19
N ASP A 387 -18.11 -7.06 -16.06
CA ASP A 387 -19.58 -6.95 -15.98
C ASP A 387 -20.02 -5.48 -15.99
N ALA A 388 -19.59 -4.73 -17.01
CA ALA A 388 -20.27 -3.50 -17.35
C ALA A 388 -21.63 -3.87 -17.93
N THR A 389 -22.65 -4.04 -17.07
CA THR A 389 -24.04 -4.10 -17.54
C THR A 389 -24.31 -2.82 -18.31
N SER A 390 -24.43 -2.95 -19.62
CA SER A 390 -25.03 -1.94 -20.46
C SER A 390 -26.39 -1.60 -19.86
N SER A 391 -26.50 -0.40 -19.30
CA SER A 391 -27.78 0.27 -19.16
C SER A 391 -28.34 0.44 -20.57
N SER A 392 -29.03 -0.59 -21.06
CA SER A 392 -29.77 -0.53 -22.31
C SER A 392 -31.03 0.28 -22.04
N ASP A 393 -31.06 1.47 -22.62
CA ASP A 393 -32.27 2.21 -22.97
C ASP A 393 -33.37 1.22 -23.41
N SER A 394 -34.44 1.15 -22.63
CA SER A 394 -35.69 0.53 -23.07
C SER A 394 -36.55 1.62 -23.70
N SER A 395 -36.36 1.81 -25.00
CA SER A 395 -37.30 2.53 -25.87
C SER A 395 -37.69 1.63 -27.05
N ASP A 396 -38.85 0.98 -26.94
CA ASP A 396 -39.78 0.57 -28.03
C ASP A 396 -40.80 -0.42 -27.45
N SER A 397 -42.10 -0.46 -27.73
CA SER A 397 -43.09 0.41 -28.38
C SER A 397 -44.37 -0.43 -28.46
N SER A 398 -45.55 0.14 -28.23
CA SER A 398 -46.77 -0.07 -29.06
C SER A 398 -48.02 0.47 -28.34
N GLU A 399 -48.61 1.52 -28.91
CA GLU A 399 -50.00 1.64 -29.43
C GLU A 399 -51.11 0.83 -28.69
N GLU A 400 -52.31 1.32 -28.36
CA GLU A 400 -53.23 2.29 -29.00
C GLU A 400 -54.43 2.59 -28.03
N ASP A 401 -55.03 3.78 -28.19
CA ASP A 401 -56.45 4.17 -28.01
C ASP A 401 -57.24 4.03 -26.68
N ASN A 402 -57.64 5.16 -26.08
CA ASN A 402 -58.99 5.75 -26.25
C ASN A 402 -59.33 6.88 -25.24
N GLU A 403 -59.80 7.99 -25.82
CA GLU A 403 -60.97 8.83 -25.47
C GLU A 403 -61.29 9.30 -24.01
N ASP A 404 -61.29 10.63 -23.90
CA ASP A 404 -62.42 11.51 -23.52
C ASP A 404 -62.50 12.16 -22.11
N SER A 405 -62.79 13.47 -22.17
CA SER A 405 -63.43 14.43 -21.24
C SER A 405 -62.98 14.48 -19.76
N SER A 406 -62.83 15.61 -19.06
CA SER A 406 -63.47 16.93 -19.10
C SER A 406 -62.82 17.87 -18.05
N GLU A 407 -62.92 19.17 -18.33
CA GLU A 407 -63.25 20.30 -17.42
C GLU A 407 -62.34 20.71 -16.23
N ASP A 408 -62.06 22.04 -16.27
CA ASP A 408 -62.00 23.02 -15.17
C ASP A 408 -60.76 23.06 -14.25
N SER A 409 -60.25 24.21 -13.78
CA SER A 409 -60.39 25.65 -14.07
C SER A 409 -59.48 26.41 -13.06
N TYR A 410 -59.21 27.69 -13.38
CA TYR A 410 -58.65 28.79 -12.57
C TYR A 410 -57.11 28.89 -12.41
N ASP A 411 -56.42 29.94 -12.89
CA ASP A 411 -56.47 31.42 -12.65
C ASP A 411 -55.25 31.79 -11.79
N ASP A 412 -54.17 32.30 -12.40
CA ASP A 412 -53.80 33.72 -12.50
C ASP A 412 -53.02 34.25 -11.28
N SER A 413 -51.76 34.62 -11.51
CA SER A 413 -51.34 36.02 -11.35
C SER A 413 -49.89 36.20 -11.79
N SER A 414 -49.80 36.95 -12.88
CA SER A 414 -48.65 37.70 -13.36
C SER A 414 -48.08 38.66 -12.30
N TYR A 415 -46.75 38.70 -12.20
CA TYR A 415 -46.00 39.94 -11.96
C TYR A 415 -44.68 39.87 -12.73
N ASP A 416 -44.46 40.93 -13.51
CA ASP A 416 -43.38 41.13 -14.45
C ASP A 416 -42.50 42.31 -14.01
N GLU A 417 -41.24 42.22 -14.47
CA GLU A 417 -40.13 43.17 -14.54
C GLU A 417 -39.49 43.79 -13.28
N GLY A 418 -38.16 43.67 -13.26
CA GLY A 418 -37.26 44.50 -12.47
C GLY A 418 -35.80 44.05 -12.53
N SER A 419 -35.18 44.17 -13.71
CA SER A 419 -33.72 44.21 -13.91
C SER A 419 -33.06 45.11 -12.88
N ASP A 420 -31.92 44.68 -12.29
CA ASP A 420 -30.65 45.39 -12.46
C ASP A 420 -29.46 44.60 -11.89
N SER A 421 -28.40 44.65 -12.69
CA SER A 421 -27.11 43.97 -12.61
C SER A 421 -26.32 44.26 -11.33
N TYR A 422 -25.75 43.22 -10.73
CA TYR A 422 -24.51 43.33 -9.97
C TYR A 422 -23.41 42.53 -10.65
N ASP A 423 -22.37 43.27 -10.99
CA ASP A 423 -21.08 42.89 -11.55
C ASP A 423 -20.21 42.35 -10.40
N ASP A 424 -19.95 41.05 -10.39
CA ASP A 424 -18.86 40.44 -9.62
C ASP A 424 -17.91 39.80 -10.63
N SER A 425 -16.95 40.60 -11.08
CA SER A 425 -15.83 40.18 -11.90
C SER A 425 -14.56 40.19 -11.04
N TYR A 426 -14.20 39.05 -10.46
CA TYR A 426 -12.83 38.62 -10.16
C TYR A 426 -12.86 37.14 -9.69
N TYR A 427 -12.93 36.23 -10.64
CA TYR A 427 -12.44 34.85 -10.46
C TYR A 427 -11.34 34.65 -11.50
N ASP A 428 -10.12 34.52 -11.01
CA ASP A 428 -8.94 34.18 -11.81
C ASP A 428 -8.92 32.65 -11.96
N ASP A 429 -9.58 32.17 -13.02
CA ASP A 429 -9.48 30.80 -13.50
C ASP A 429 -8.10 30.60 -14.14
N SER A 430 -7.14 30.07 -13.39
CA SER A 430 -6.01 29.31 -13.97
C SER A 430 -5.27 28.46 -12.93
N TYR A 431 -5.93 27.43 -12.41
CA TYR A 431 -5.21 26.24 -11.96
C TYR A 431 -5.55 25.10 -12.92
N ASP A 432 -4.63 24.92 -13.87
CA ASP A 432 -4.61 23.83 -14.84
C ASP A 432 -4.27 22.53 -14.10
N ASP A 433 -5.27 21.67 -13.96
CA ASP A 433 -5.27 20.46 -13.13
C ASP A 433 -4.70 19.24 -13.89
N SER A 434 -3.73 19.49 -14.77
CA SER A 434 -3.07 18.46 -15.59
C SER A 434 -1.81 17.92 -14.89
N TYR A 435 -2.03 16.91 -14.06
CA TYR A 435 -0.98 16.00 -13.58
C TYR A 435 -0.57 15.11 -14.76
N ASP A 436 0.48 15.52 -15.48
CA ASP A 436 1.10 14.73 -16.55
C ASP A 436 2.52 14.37 -16.13
N ASP A 437 2.67 13.20 -15.48
CA ASP A 437 3.96 12.65 -15.11
C ASP A 437 4.64 12.03 -16.35
N SER A 438 5.04 12.89 -17.28
CA SER A 438 5.86 12.50 -18.43
C SER A 438 7.34 12.41 -18.02
N TYR A 439 7.73 11.30 -17.39
CA TYR A 439 9.13 11.05 -17.06
C TYR A 439 10.02 11.05 -18.30
N SER A 440 10.97 11.98 -18.34
CA SER A 440 12.10 11.95 -19.26
C SER A 440 13.18 11.00 -18.76
N ASP A 441 13.54 10.01 -19.58
CA ASP A 441 14.71 9.13 -19.42
C ASP A 441 15.99 9.93 -19.08
N TYR A 442 16.53 9.74 -17.88
CA TYR A 442 17.94 10.04 -17.57
C TYR A 442 18.55 8.98 -16.65
N ASP A 443 19.54 8.27 -17.22
CA ASP A 443 20.52 7.44 -16.52
C ASP A 443 21.38 8.30 -15.58
N GLU A 444 21.48 7.94 -14.29
CA GLU A 444 22.68 8.20 -13.51
C GLU A 444 22.93 7.09 -12.46
N ASP A 445 23.95 6.26 -12.76
CA ASP A 445 24.69 5.45 -11.81
C ASP A 445 25.34 6.38 -10.77
N ASP A 446 25.13 6.16 -9.48
CA ASP A 446 26.16 6.49 -8.48
C ASP A 446 26.09 5.53 -7.28
N SER A 447 26.94 4.51 -7.32
CA SER A 447 27.28 3.67 -6.18
C SER A 447 28.36 4.38 -5.36
N TYR A 448 28.06 4.80 -4.12
CA TYR A 448 29.09 5.22 -3.16
C TYR A 448 29.41 4.13 -2.14
N ASP A 449 30.72 3.91 -2.02
CA ASP A 449 31.44 2.88 -1.31
C ASP A 449 31.69 3.33 0.14
N TYR A 450 31.18 2.56 1.12
CA TYR A 450 31.48 2.75 2.54
C TYR A 450 32.90 2.29 2.84
N SER A 451 33.79 3.22 3.23
CA SER A 451 35.06 2.86 3.87
C SER A 451 35.13 3.44 5.28
N TYR A 452 35.22 2.51 6.24
CA TYR A 452 35.59 2.73 7.62
C TYR A 452 37.10 3.04 7.69
N ASP A 453 37.47 4.17 8.29
CA ASP A 453 38.81 4.42 8.78
C ASP A 453 38.91 3.95 10.25
N GLU A 454 39.63 2.86 10.48
CA GLU A 454 40.32 2.57 11.74
C GLU A 454 41.82 2.84 11.52
N GLU A 455 42.42 3.78 12.25
CA GLU A 455 43.85 3.73 12.55
C GLU A 455 44.11 4.04 14.03
N GLU A 456 44.89 3.13 14.64
CA GLU A 456 45.85 3.21 15.75
C GLU A 456 45.57 4.00 17.05
#